data_AF-A0AA91U3X3-F1
#
_entry.id   AF-A0AA91U3X3-F1
#
_cell.length_a   1.000
_cell.length_b   1.000
_cell.length_c   1.000
_cell.angle_alpha   90.00
_cell.angle_beta   90.00
_cell.angle_gamma   90.00
#
_symmetry.space_group_name_H-M   'P 1'
#
loop_
_entity.id
_entity.type
_entity.pdbx_description
1 polymer ?
#
loop_
_entity_poly.entity_id
_entity_poly.type
_entity_poly.pdbx_seq_one_letter_code
_entity_poly.pdbx_strand_id
1 'polypeptide(L)'
;MPAYKSRARWLTERWLAARRDQLLVHWQTLKGQLLPMQWPQRCERMLQLPEGNLGAWQPRSGSSSAELLLLLERTPLLQRRWLAALLSAPCAGALTLVEAVERLQLDWRCQLDPLHSHREYAAQLVILARQLGLPVIAESAYLENEQQIRIAIDELLFASLPMRLRAVLAGEHPPGNGSYLGWWHDRLLARAGVQGYGLEGLGADDWPEMPPSWLALGWLSSLRLDADGGFKPK
;
A
#
# COMPACT_ATOMS: atom_id res chain seq x y z
N MET A 1 -33.89 11.49 43.29
CA MET A 1 -34.25 10.05 43.19
C MET A 1 -33.17 9.34 42.38
N PRO A 2 -32.35 8.47 42.98
CA PRO A 2 -31.28 7.79 42.26
C PRO A 2 -31.89 6.70 41.36
N ALA A 3 -31.60 6.76 40.06
CA ALA A 3 -32.06 5.76 39.09
C ALA A 3 -31.42 4.40 39.41
N TYR A 4 -32.25 3.37 39.67
CA TYR A 4 -31.78 2.01 39.89
C TYR A 4 -30.98 1.54 38.66
N LYS A 5 -29.66 1.34 38.82
CA LYS A 5 -28.85 0.60 37.83
C LYS A 5 -29.43 -0.80 37.75
N SER A 6 -29.95 -1.18 36.58
CA SER A 6 -30.51 -2.53 36.38
C SER A 6 -29.45 -3.58 36.71
N ARG A 7 -29.84 -4.67 37.39
CA ARG A 7 -28.93 -5.77 37.77
C ARG A 7 -28.12 -6.29 36.58
N ALA A 8 -28.75 -6.33 35.40
CA ALA A 8 -28.09 -6.70 34.14
C ALA A 8 -26.96 -5.74 33.76
N ARG A 9 -27.17 -4.42 33.89
CA ARG A 9 -26.16 -3.39 33.61
C ARG A 9 -25.01 -3.45 34.61
N TRP A 10 -25.30 -3.69 35.89
CA TRP A 10 -24.25 -3.86 36.90
C TRP A 10 -23.41 -5.13 36.67
N LEU A 11 -24.04 -6.25 36.31
CA LEU A 11 -23.33 -7.49 36.00
C LEU A 11 -22.46 -7.35 34.74
N THR A 12 -22.94 -6.66 33.71
CA THR A 12 -22.16 -6.38 32.50
C THR A 12 -21.01 -5.40 32.76
N GLU A 13 -21.24 -4.30 33.50
CA GLU A 13 -20.18 -3.37 33.92
C GLU A 13 -19.10 -4.11 34.72
N ARG A 14 -19.49 -5.00 35.65
CA ARG A 14 -18.56 -5.79 36.46
C ARG A 14 -17.80 -6.84 35.64
N TRP A 15 -18.48 -7.51 34.70
CA TRP A 15 -17.86 -8.48 33.80
C TRP A 15 -16.86 -7.80 32.85
N LEU A 16 -17.24 -6.65 32.27
CA LEU A 16 -16.36 -5.83 31.42
C LEU A 16 -15.15 -5.33 32.21
N ALA A 17 -15.35 -4.80 33.42
CA ALA A 17 -14.25 -4.35 34.26
C ALA A 17 -13.27 -5.48 34.60
N ALA A 18 -13.77 -6.69 34.87
CA ALA A 18 -12.94 -7.84 35.19
C ALA A 18 -12.20 -8.46 33.99
N ARG A 19 -12.66 -8.22 32.75
CA ARG A 19 -12.10 -8.83 31.53
C ARG A 19 -11.58 -7.82 30.52
N ARG A 20 -11.56 -6.53 30.85
CA ARG A 20 -11.16 -5.45 29.93
C ARG A 20 -9.78 -5.71 29.33
N ASP A 21 -8.80 -6.03 30.17
CA ASP A 21 -7.42 -6.23 29.71
C ASP A 21 -7.30 -7.46 28.82
N GLN A 22 -7.99 -8.56 29.16
CA GLN A 22 -8.05 -9.75 28.31
C GLN A 22 -8.73 -9.49 26.97
N LEU A 23 -9.84 -8.73 26.96
CA LEU A 23 -10.52 -8.33 25.74
C LEU A 23 -9.65 -7.39 24.89
N LEU A 24 -8.87 -6.52 25.53
CA LEU A 24 -7.95 -5.61 24.84
C LEU A 24 -6.80 -6.39 24.19
N VAL A 25 -6.24 -7.39 24.88
CA VAL A 25 -5.24 -8.31 24.31
C VAL A 25 -5.84 -9.12 23.16
N HIS A 26 -7.01 -9.74 23.33
CA HIS A 26 -7.65 -10.49 22.24
C HIS A 26 -7.99 -9.60 21.05
N TRP A 27 -8.45 -8.37 21.30
CA TRP A 27 -8.69 -7.39 20.25
C TRP A 27 -7.40 -7.01 19.53
N GLN A 28 -6.30 -6.77 20.23
CA GLN A 28 -5.00 -6.50 19.61
C GLN A 28 -4.51 -7.69 18.78
N THR A 29 -4.68 -8.92 19.26
CA THR A 29 -4.33 -10.14 18.52
C THR A 29 -5.17 -10.29 17.26
N LEU A 30 -6.50 -10.14 17.37
CA LEU A 30 -7.42 -10.18 16.22
C LEU A 30 -7.10 -9.07 15.22
N LYS A 31 -6.83 -7.86 15.72
CA LYS A 31 -6.41 -6.72 14.90
C LYS A 31 -5.10 -7.02 14.18
N GLY A 32 -4.13 -7.67 14.82
CA GLY A 32 -2.88 -8.11 14.18
C GLY A 32 -3.07 -9.21 13.13
N GLN A 33 -4.07 -10.06 13.28
CA GLN A 33 -4.38 -11.14 12.32
C GLN A 33 -5.20 -10.66 11.12
N LEU A 34 -6.07 -9.67 11.33
CA LEU A 34 -7.04 -9.22 10.33
C LEU A 34 -6.59 -7.95 9.58
N LEU A 35 -5.73 -7.13 10.18
CA LEU A 35 -5.22 -5.94 9.50
C LEU A 35 -4.05 -6.28 8.58
N PRO A 36 -3.84 -5.46 7.53
CA PRO A 36 -2.65 -5.55 6.72
C PRO A 36 -1.38 -5.46 7.58
N MET A 37 -0.34 -6.22 7.22
CA MET A 37 0.96 -6.18 7.91
C MET A 37 1.47 -4.75 8.07
N GLN A 38 2.15 -4.49 9.18
CA GLN A 38 2.79 -3.19 9.43
C GLN A 38 4.07 -3.03 8.61
N TRP A 39 4.56 -1.79 8.47
CA TRP A 39 5.77 -1.48 7.71
C TRP A 39 7.01 -2.31 8.08
N PRO A 40 7.38 -2.48 9.37
CA PRO A 40 8.56 -3.28 9.72
C PRO A 40 8.47 -4.73 9.23
N GLN A 41 7.31 -5.37 9.44
CA GLN A 41 7.05 -6.75 9.03
C GLN A 41 7.12 -6.92 7.50
N ARG A 42 6.72 -5.90 6.74
CA ARG A 42 6.83 -5.92 5.27
C ARG A 42 8.28 -5.85 4.81
N CYS A 43 9.08 -4.98 5.42
CA CYS A 43 10.52 -4.88 5.15
C CYS A 43 11.23 -6.21 5.44
N GLU A 44 10.95 -6.83 6.59
CA GLU A 44 11.52 -8.14 6.96
C GLU A 44 11.11 -9.25 5.98
N ARG A 45 9.85 -9.26 5.56
CA ARG A 45 9.31 -10.29 4.64
C ARG A 45 9.85 -10.15 3.22
N MET A 46 10.18 -8.94 2.77
CA MET A 46 10.48 -8.64 1.36
C MET A 46 11.50 -9.59 0.75
N LEU A 47 12.65 -9.80 1.40
CA LEU A 47 13.73 -10.64 0.87
C LEU A 47 13.43 -12.14 0.93
N GLN A 48 12.46 -12.55 1.74
CA GLN A 48 12.04 -13.94 1.92
C GLN A 48 11.02 -14.39 0.86
N LEU A 49 10.48 -13.45 0.08
CA LEU A 49 9.44 -13.76 -0.91
C LEU A 49 10.03 -14.54 -2.11
N PRO A 50 9.48 -15.73 -2.41
CA PRO A 50 9.96 -16.54 -3.51
C PRO A 50 9.67 -15.86 -4.85
N GLU A 51 10.53 -16.12 -5.81
CA GLU A 51 10.23 -15.84 -7.21
C GLU A 51 9.28 -16.93 -7.74
N GLY A 52 8.33 -16.54 -8.59
CA GLY A 52 7.38 -17.46 -9.23
C GLY A 52 5.93 -17.01 -9.07
N ASN A 53 5.07 -17.58 -9.89
CA ASN A 53 3.63 -17.34 -9.85
C ASN A 53 2.95 -18.40 -8.98
N LEU A 54 1.90 -18.01 -8.25
CA LEU A 54 1.06 -18.92 -7.49
C LEU A 54 -0.32 -18.95 -8.12
N GLY A 55 -0.70 -20.10 -8.68
CA GLY A 55 -1.98 -20.29 -9.34
C GLY A 55 -1.94 -20.14 -10.86
N ALA A 56 -3.09 -20.37 -11.48
CA ALA A 56 -3.30 -20.33 -12.93
C ALA A 56 -4.23 -19.19 -13.36
N TRP A 57 -4.54 -18.25 -12.45
CA TRP A 57 -5.37 -17.09 -12.75
C TRP A 57 -4.70 -16.22 -13.81
N GLN A 58 -5.45 -15.69 -14.78
CA GLN A 58 -4.93 -14.80 -15.81
C GLN A 58 -5.83 -13.57 -15.98
N PRO A 59 -5.24 -12.39 -16.22
CA PRO A 59 -6.03 -11.20 -16.55
C PRO A 59 -6.72 -11.38 -17.90
N ARG A 60 -7.86 -10.72 -18.06
CA ARG A 60 -8.58 -10.69 -19.35
C ARG A 60 -7.69 -10.04 -20.42
N SER A 61 -7.59 -10.68 -21.59
CA SER A 61 -6.82 -10.12 -22.72
C SER A 61 -7.34 -8.74 -23.12
N GLY A 62 -6.42 -7.80 -23.34
CA GLY A 62 -6.75 -6.41 -23.69
C GLY A 62 -7.26 -5.55 -22.52
N SER A 63 -7.22 -6.06 -21.29
CA SER A 63 -7.54 -5.27 -20.09
C SER A 63 -6.34 -4.46 -19.59
N SER A 64 -6.61 -3.46 -18.76
CA SER A 64 -5.58 -2.69 -18.04
C SER A 64 -4.64 -3.59 -17.21
N SER A 65 -5.17 -4.68 -16.65
CA SER A 65 -4.40 -5.67 -15.89
C SER A 65 -3.48 -6.53 -16.77
N ALA A 66 -3.88 -6.82 -18.01
CA ALA A 66 -3.03 -7.52 -18.97
C ALA A 66 -1.85 -6.66 -19.42
N GLU A 67 -2.05 -5.35 -19.56
CA GLU A 67 -0.93 -4.45 -19.81
C GLU A 67 -0.01 -4.31 -18.59
N LEU A 68 -0.59 -4.24 -17.38
CA LEU A 68 0.18 -4.22 -16.14
C LEU A 68 1.09 -5.45 -16.00
N LEU A 69 0.58 -6.62 -16.42
CA LEU A 69 1.37 -7.85 -16.46
C LEU A 69 2.64 -7.69 -17.31
N LEU A 70 2.52 -7.14 -18.52
CA LEU A 70 3.65 -6.91 -19.43
C LEU A 70 4.69 -5.95 -18.84
N LEU A 71 4.26 -4.96 -18.06
CA LEU A 71 5.17 -4.06 -17.37
C LEU A 71 5.90 -4.78 -16.25
N LEU A 72 5.18 -5.53 -15.41
CA LEU A 72 5.76 -6.25 -14.28
C LEU A 72 6.73 -7.34 -14.73
N GLU A 73 6.51 -7.99 -15.86
CA GLU A 73 7.47 -8.94 -16.44
C GLU A 73 8.83 -8.31 -16.77
N ARG A 74 8.87 -7.00 -17.08
CA ARG A 74 10.11 -6.26 -17.35
C ARG A 74 10.78 -5.72 -16.09
N THR A 75 10.09 -5.74 -14.94
CA THR A 75 10.63 -5.21 -13.70
C THR A 75 11.62 -6.17 -13.03
N PRO A 76 12.76 -5.66 -12.50
CA PRO A 76 13.71 -6.45 -11.74
C PRO A 76 13.06 -7.18 -10.56
N LEU A 77 13.58 -8.38 -10.23
CA LEU A 77 13.04 -9.21 -9.15
C LEU A 77 12.98 -8.47 -7.81
N LEU A 78 13.97 -7.64 -7.50
CA LEU A 78 14.00 -6.86 -6.25
C LEU A 78 12.77 -5.96 -6.12
N GLN A 79 12.42 -5.25 -7.21
CA GLN A 79 11.25 -4.39 -7.26
C GLN A 79 9.94 -5.19 -7.19
N ARG A 80 9.88 -6.35 -7.86
CA ARG A 80 8.74 -7.27 -7.74
C ARG A 80 8.54 -7.80 -6.33
N ARG A 81 9.63 -8.13 -5.62
CA ARG A 81 9.58 -8.54 -4.20
C ARG A 81 9.10 -7.41 -3.30
N TRP A 82 9.55 -6.19 -3.57
CA TRP A 82 9.06 -5.02 -2.86
C TRP A 82 7.56 -4.81 -3.08
N LEU A 83 7.10 -4.86 -4.34
CA LEU A 83 5.69 -4.77 -4.66
C LEU A 83 4.88 -5.89 -3.98
N ALA A 84 5.39 -7.12 -3.98
CA ALA A 84 4.75 -8.24 -3.29
C ALA A 84 4.62 -7.98 -1.78
N ALA A 85 5.65 -7.41 -1.15
CA ALA A 85 5.62 -7.03 0.26
C ALA A 85 4.57 -5.94 0.54
N LEU A 86 4.41 -4.94 -0.35
CA LEU A 86 3.39 -3.90 -0.22
C LEU A 86 1.97 -4.42 -0.41
N LEU A 87 1.77 -5.31 -1.38
CA LEU A 87 0.47 -5.93 -1.67
C LEU A 87 0.12 -7.08 -0.72
N SER A 88 1.03 -7.45 0.20
CA SER A 88 0.94 -8.66 1.02
C SER A 88 0.86 -9.96 0.20
N ALA A 89 1.31 -9.95 -1.05
CA ALA A 89 1.24 -11.08 -1.97
C ALA A 89 2.14 -12.25 -1.50
N PRO A 90 1.78 -13.51 -1.82
CA PRO A 90 2.55 -14.68 -1.38
C PRO A 90 3.90 -14.83 -2.09
N CYS A 91 4.02 -14.35 -3.33
CA CYS A 91 5.23 -14.48 -4.15
C CYS A 91 5.40 -13.27 -5.08
N ALA A 92 6.61 -13.12 -5.64
CA ALA A 92 7.02 -11.99 -6.47
C ALA A 92 6.88 -12.26 -7.99
N GLY A 93 6.07 -13.23 -8.38
CA GLY A 93 5.73 -13.47 -9.78
C GLY A 93 4.80 -12.40 -10.34
N ALA A 94 5.02 -11.98 -11.58
CA ALA A 94 4.26 -10.90 -12.22
C ALA A 94 2.75 -11.18 -12.22
N LEU A 95 2.34 -12.44 -12.48
CA LEU A 95 0.93 -12.83 -12.51
C LEU A 95 0.28 -12.75 -11.12
N THR A 96 0.97 -13.25 -10.09
CA THR A 96 0.51 -13.15 -8.70
C THR A 96 0.38 -11.70 -8.26
N LEU A 97 1.30 -10.84 -8.68
CA LEU A 97 1.26 -9.42 -8.37
C LEU A 97 0.04 -8.75 -9.00
N VAL A 98 -0.26 -9.03 -10.26
CA VAL A 98 -1.48 -8.52 -10.92
C VAL A 98 -2.73 -9.06 -10.21
N GLU A 99 -2.79 -10.35 -9.90
CA GLU A 99 -3.91 -10.93 -9.16
C GLU A 99 -4.09 -10.27 -7.78
N ALA A 100 -2.98 -9.98 -7.09
CA ALA A 100 -2.99 -9.30 -5.81
C ALA A 100 -3.49 -7.85 -5.94
N VAL A 101 -3.14 -7.15 -7.02
CA VAL A 101 -3.68 -5.83 -7.36
C VAL A 101 -5.18 -5.90 -7.59
N GLU A 102 -5.66 -6.87 -8.37
CA GLU A 102 -7.09 -6.99 -8.65
C GLU A 102 -7.92 -7.32 -7.40
N ARG A 103 -7.31 -8.04 -6.45
CA ARG A 103 -7.91 -8.38 -5.16
C ARG A 103 -7.76 -7.29 -4.09
N LEU A 104 -7.11 -6.16 -4.40
CA LEU A 104 -6.96 -5.08 -3.43
C LEU A 104 -8.34 -4.59 -2.96
N GLN A 105 -8.51 -4.58 -1.65
CA GLN A 105 -9.71 -4.09 -1.01
C GLN A 105 -9.46 -2.67 -0.49
N LEU A 106 -9.33 -1.72 -1.42
CA LEU A 106 -9.02 -0.33 -1.08
C LEU A 106 -10.14 0.31 -0.24
N ASP A 107 -11.41 0.12 -0.63
CA ASP A 107 -12.58 0.62 0.10
C ASP A 107 -13.24 -0.51 0.91
N TRP A 108 -13.73 -0.19 2.12
CA TRP A 108 -14.45 -1.14 2.98
C TRP A 108 -15.69 -1.72 2.29
N ARG A 109 -16.30 -0.98 1.35
CA ARG A 109 -17.39 -1.50 0.51
C ARG A 109 -16.93 -2.62 -0.41
N CYS A 110 -15.68 -2.60 -0.85
CA CYS A 110 -15.08 -3.68 -1.65
C CYS A 110 -14.88 -4.95 -0.80
N GLN A 111 -14.68 -4.81 0.51
CA GLN A 111 -14.55 -5.94 1.44
C GLN A 111 -15.88 -6.69 1.64
N LEU A 112 -17.00 -6.00 1.41
CA LEU A 112 -18.35 -6.52 1.61
C LEU A 112 -19.05 -6.94 0.31
N ASP A 113 -18.36 -6.84 -0.83
CA ASP A 113 -18.92 -7.23 -2.13
C ASP A 113 -18.46 -8.65 -2.50
N PRO A 114 -19.28 -9.69 -2.25
CA PRO A 114 -18.93 -11.07 -2.58
C PRO A 114 -18.98 -11.36 -4.08
N LEU A 115 -19.58 -10.48 -4.91
CA LEU A 115 -19.77 -10.71 -6.33
C LEU A 115 -18.55 -10.30 -7.16
N HIS A 116 -17.76 -9.33 -6.68
CA HIS A 116 -16.57 -8.84 -7.38
C HIS A 116 -15.32 -9.07 -6.54
N SER A 117 -14.81 -10.31 -6.61
CA SER A 117 -13.55 -10.72 -5.97
C SER A 117 -12.30 -10.19 -6.67
N HIS A 118 -12.42 -9.86 -7.96
CA HIS A 118 -11.36 -9.30 -8.78
C HIS A 118 -11.89 -8.06 -9.48
N ARG A 119 -11.12 -6.97 -9.42
CA ARG A 119 -11.42 -5.71 -10.09
C ARG A 119 -10.23 -5.35 -10.95
N GLU A 120 -10.47 -5.02 -12.21
CA GLU A 120 -9.40 -4.64 -13.12
C GLU A 120 -8.58 -3.49 -12.54
N TYR A 121 -7.30 -3.41 -12.93
CA TYR A 121 -6.39 -2.39 -12.43
C TYR A 121 -6.92 -0.95 -12.62
N ALA A 122 -7.55 -0.65 -13.75
CA ALA A 122 -8.20 0.62 -14.00
C ALA A 122 -9.30 0.96 -12.97
N ALA A 123 -10.13 -0.02 -12.59
CA ALA A 123 -11.14 0.15 -11.56
C ALA A 123 -10.50 0.41 -10.18
N GLN A 124 -9.36 -0.24 -9.87
CA GLN A 124 -8.61 0.01 -8.64
C GLN A 124 -8.08 1.45 -8.58
N LEU A 125 -7.58 1.98 -9.70
CA LEU A 125 -7.14 3.38 -9.80
C LEU A 125 -8.31 4.35 -9.57
N VAL A 126 -9.48 4.08 -10.13
CA VAL A 126 -10.68 4.90 -9.90
C VAL A 126 -11.06 4.92 -8.41
N ILE A 127 -11.00 3.77 -7.72
CA ILE A 127 -11.29 3.69 -6.29
C ILE A 127 -10.26 4.49 -5.49
N LEU A 128 -8.97 4.35 -5.81
CA LEU A 128 -7.90 5.10 -5.15
C LEU A 128 -8.05 6.61 -5.37
N ALA A 129 -8.34 7.06 -6.59
CA ALA A 129 -8.57 8.46 -6.89
C ALA A 129 -9.71 9.05 -6.03
N ARG A 130 -10.81 8.29 -5.85
CA ARG A 130 -11.90 8.70 -4.94
C ARG A 130 -11.46 8.81 -3.49
N GLN A 131 -10.62 7.89 -3.01
CA GLN A 131 -10.11 7.92 -1.64
C GLN A 131 -9.17 9.08 -1.39
N LEU A 132 -8.41 9.47 -2.41
CA LEU A 132 -7.53 10.64 -2.39
C LEU A 132 -8.30 11.96 -2.59
N GLY A 133 -9.60 11.91 -2.87
CA GLY A 133 -10.42 13.10 -3.14
C GLY A 133 -10.15 13.75 -4.50
N LEU A 134 -9.57 13.00 -5.45
CA LEU A 134 -9.24 13.47 -6.80
C LEU A 134 -10.46 13.41 -7.74
N PRO A 135 -10.50 14.27 -8.78
CA PRO A 135 -11.52 14.18 -9.82
C PRO A 135 -11.31 12.90 -10.63
N VAL A 136 -12.20 11.93 -10.48
CA VAL A 136 -12.14 10.66 -11.19
C VAL A 136 -12.32 10.87 -12.68
N ILE A 137 -11.29 10.51 -13.46
CA ILE A 137 -11.40 10.38 -14.91
C ILE A 137 -11.99 8.99 -15.21
N ALA A 138 -12.72 8.87 -16.34
CA ALA A 138 -13.32 7.62 -16.79
C ALA A 138 -12.33 6.43 -16.68
N GLU A 139 -12.86 5.25 -16.33
CA GLU A 139 -12.06 4.03 -16.14
C GLU A 139 -11.23 3.68 -17.38
N SER A 140 -11.75 3.95 -18.58
CA SER A 140 -11.02 3.74 -19.84
C SER A 140 -9.80 4.66 -20.02
N ALA A 141 -9.76 5.80 -19.35
CA ALA A 141 -8.65 6.77 -19.37
C ALA A 141 -7.75 6.59 -18.14
N TYR A 142 -7.44 5.34 -17.81
CA TYR A 142 -6.71 4.99 -16.60
C TYR A 142 -5.28 5.56 -16.55
N LEU A 143 -4.64 5.86 -17.69
CA LEU A 143 -3.32 6.49 -17.75
C LEU A 143 -3.34 7.92 -17.17
N GLU A 144 -4.42 8.67 -17.39
CA GLU A 144 -4.58 10.01 -16.82
C GLU A 144 -4.82 9.90 -15.30
N ASN A 145 -5.59 8.90 -14.87
CA ASN A 145 -5.76 8.57 -13.45
C ASN A 145 -4.42 8.18 -12.81
N GLU A 146 -3.56 7.41 -13.47
CA GLU A 146 -2.20 7.07 -12.99
C GLU A 146 -1.38 8.33 -12.73
N GLN A 147 -1.36 9.28 -13.67
CA GLN A 147 -0.60 10.51 -13.53
C GLN A 147 -1.09 11.34 -12.33
N GLN A 148 -2.41 11.49 -12.17
CA GLN A 148 -2.97 12.23 -11.03
C GLN A 148 -2.68 11.54 -9.69
N ILE A 149 -2.82 10.22 -9.64
CA ILE A 149 -2.54 9.41 -8.44
C ILE A 149 -1.06 9.52 -8.05
N ARG A 150 -0.14 9.46 -9.01
CA ARG A 150 1.29 9.63 -8.78
C ARG A 150 1.58 10.96 -8.08
N ILE A 151 1.05 12.06 -8.62
CA ILE A 151 1.25 13.41 -8.07
C ILE A 151 0.72 13.47 -6.64
N ALA A 152 -0.52 13.02 -6.42
CA ALA A 152 -1.14 13.07 -5.10
C ALA A 152 -0.42 12.19 -4.06
N ILE A 153 0.05 11.00 -4.45
CA ILE A 153 0.83 10.14 -3.56
C ILE A 153 2.17 10.77 -3.22
N ASP A 154 2.84 11.39 -4.19
CA ASP A 154 4.11 12.08 -3.95
C ASP A 154 3.95 13.25 -2.96
N GLU A 155 2.86 14.02 -3.08
CA GLU A 155 2.51 15.07 -2.12
C GLU A 155 2.20 14.52 -0.72
N LEU A 156 1.47 13.41 -0.62
CA LEU A 156 1.21 12.74 0.66
C LEU A 156 2.50 12.17 1.27
N LEU A 157 3.40 11.64 0.45
CA LEU A 157 4.70 11.15 0.91
C LEU A 157 5.57 12.28 1.44
N PHE A 158 5.56 13.45 0.79
CA PHE A 158 6.18 14.65 1.32
C PHE A 158 5.58 15.06 2.67
N ALA A 159 4.25 15.07 2.78
CA ALA A 159 3.55 15.41 4.02
C ALA A 159 3.86 14.41 5.15
N SER A 160 4.12 13.14 4.83
CA SER A 160 4.48 12.10 5.79
C SER A 160 5.93 12.19 6.31
N LEU A 161 6.79 13.01 5.69
CA LEU A 161 8.17 13.14 6.14
C LEU A 161 8.23 13.77 7.54
N PRO A 162 9.24 13.45 8.36
CA PRO A 162 9.52 14.21 9.58
C PRO A 162 9.79 15.68 9.26
N MET A 163 9.33 16.61 10.10
CA MET A 163 9.53 18.07 9.87
C MET A 163 11.00 18.44 9.62
N ARG A 164 11.93 17.74 10.29
CA ARG A 164 13.38 17.93 10.12
C ARG A 164 13.87 17.64 8.69
N LEU A 165 13.25 16.69 7.99
CA LEU A 165 13.60 16.32 6.62
C LEU A 165 12.82 17.13 5.58
N ARG A 166 11.59 17.56 5.90
CA ARG A 166 10.78 18.40 5.00
C ARG A 166 11.52 19.68 4.59
N ALA A 167 12.14 20.37 5.54
CA ALA A 167 12.84 21.63 5.25
C ALA A 167 14.05 21.44 4.33
N VAL A 168 14.76 20.31 4.45
CA VAL A 168 15.92 19.98 3.62
C VAL A 168 15.47 19.58 2.22
N LEU A 169 14.55 18.60 2.14
CA LEU A 169 14.15 18.03 0.86
C LEU A 169 13.20 18.92 0.04
N ALA A 170 12.49 19.86 0.67
CA ALA A 170 11.69 20.85 -0.05
C ALA A 170 12.57 21.83 -0.84
N GLY A 171 13.84 22.02 -0.45
CA GLY A 171 14.80 22.84 -1.19
C GLY A 171 15.39 22.12 -2.41
N GLU A 172 15.36 20.79 -2.45
CA GLU A 172 16.00 19.98 -3.48
C GLU A 172 15.01 19.52 -4.57
N HIS A 173 13.79 19.16 -4.17
CA HIS A 173 12.78 18.63 -5.08
C HIS A 173 11.42 19.29 -4.81
N PRO A 174 10.72 19.80 -5.84
CA PRO A 174 9.34 20.24 -5.67
C PRO A 174 8.40 19.03 -5.52
N PRO A 175 7.37 19.10 -4.66
CA PRO A 175 6.37 18.04 -4.51
C PRO A 175 5.52 17.87 -5.76
N GLY A 176 5.10 16.63 -6.01
CA GLY A 176 4.26 16.25 -7.14
C GLY A 176 5.04 15.70 -8.34
N ASN A 177 6.37 15.72 -8.32
CA ASN A 177 7.20 15.23 -9.42
C ASN A 177 7.52 13.73 -9.33
N GLY A 178 7.15 13.05 -8.24
CA GLY A 178 7.47 11.64 -7.99
C GLY A 178 8.83 11.40 -7.34
N SER A 179 9.55 12.48 -6.99
CA SER A 179 10.86 12.39 -6.34
C SER A 179 10.76 11.82 -4.92
N TYR A 180 9.69 12.10 -4.18
CA TYR A 180 9.49 11.56 -2.84
C TYR A 180 9.08 10.09 -2.87
N LEU A 181 8.39 9.66 -3.93
CA LEU A 181 8.11 8.25 -4.17
C LEU A 181 9.41 7.45 -4.32
N GLY A 182 10.32 7.93 -5.17
CA GLY A 182 11.64 7.34 -5.33
C GLY A 182 12.47 7.38 -4.04
N TRP A 183 12.49 8.53 -3.37
CA TRP A 183 13.23 8.70 -2.11
C TRP A 183 12.74 7.72 -1.03
N TRP A 184 11.43 7.60 -0.81
CA TRP A 184 10.89 6.65 0.17
C TRP A 184 11.13 5.20 -0.24
N HIS A 185 11.08 4.88 -1.53
CA HIS A 185 11.43 3.54 -2.02
C HIS A 185 12.85 3.15 -1.59
N ASP A 186 13.85 3.99 -1.86
CA ASP A 186 15.25 3.75 -1.49
C ASP A 186 15.41 3.55 0.03
N ARG A 187 14.72 4.35 0.85
CA ARG A 187 14.79 4.20 2.32
C ARG A 187 14.12 2.94 2.82
N LEU A 188 13.00 2.55 2.23
CA LEU A 188 12.31 1.33 2.61
C LEU A 188 13.11 0.09 2.20
N LEU A 189 13.84 0.14 1.08
CA LEU A 189 14.82 -0.89 0.71
C LEU A 189 16.01 -0.94 1.69
N ALA A 190 16.51 0.21 2.12
CA ALA A 190 17.54 0.27 3.17
C ALA A 190 17.05 -0.39 4.47
N ARG A 191 15.81 -0.10 4.89
CA ARG A 191 15.18 -0.73 6.06
C ARG A 191 14.96 -2.23 5.89
N ALA A 192 14.70 -2.69 4.67
CA ALA A 192 14.59 -4.11 4.34
C ALA A 192 15.95 -4.83 4.29
N GLY A 193 17.06 -4.13 4.56
CA GLY A 193 18.40 -4.71 4.59
C GLY A 193 19.03 -4.91 3.22
N VAL A 194 18.53 -4.24 2.17
CA VAL A 194 19.13 -4.30 0.84
C VAL A 194 20.42 -3.49 0.82
N GLN A 195 21.50 -4.11 0.36
CA GLN A 195 22.80 -3.44 0.24
C GLN A 195 22.76 -2.34 -0.82
N GLY A 196 23.48 -1.24 -0.59
CA GLY A 196 23.57 -0.11 -1.51
C GLY A 196 22.62 1.05 -1.22
N TYR A 197 21.68 0.89 -0.28
CA TYR A 197 20.76 1.94 0.14
C TYR A 197 21.05 2.41 1.58
N GLY A 198 20.87 3.71 1.84
CA GLY A 198 21.07 4.32 3.16
C GLY A 198 19.77 4.85 3.76
N LEU A 199 19.73 5.05 5.08
CA LEU A 199 18.55 5.58 5.78
C LEU A 199 18.46 7.12 5.80
N GLU A 200 19.56 7.82 5.48
CA GLU A 200 19.66 9.28 5.33
C GLU A 200 18.82 10.11 6.32
N GLY A 201 18.98 9.84 7.63
CA GLY A 201 18.38 10.65 8.68
C GLY A 201 16.95 10.26 9.10
N LEU A 202 16.39 9.17 8.57
CA LEU A 202 15.19 8.54 9.15
C LEU A 202 15.54 7.86 10.48
N GLY A 203 14.73 8.14 11.50
CA GLY A 203 14.75 7.47 12.79
C GLY A 203 13.94 6.17 12.76
N ALA A 204 14.04 5.35 13.80
CA ALA A 204 13.41 4.03 13.84
C ALA A 204 11.89 4.05 13.56
N ASP A 205 11.19 5.10 14.03
CA ASP A 205 9.73 5.23 13.97
C ASP A 205 9.21 6.02 12.76
N ASP A 206 10.10 6.55 11.90
CA ASP A 206 9.71 7.36 10.76
C ASP A 206 9.28 6.49 9.56
N TRP A 207 7.98 6.32 9.39
CA TRP A 207 7.37 5.51 8.33
C TRP A 207 6.42 6.35 7.46
N PRO A 208 6.13 5.93 6.22
CA PRO A 208 5.10 6.58 5.42
C PRO A 208 3.74 6.51 6.13
N GLU A 209 3.13 7.66 6.35
CA GLU A 209 1.80 7.83 6.95
C GLU A 209 0.68 7.54 5.93
N MET A 210 0.74 6.39 5.26
CA MET A 210 -0.26 5.97 4.29
C MET A 210 -0.41 4.44 4.21
N PRO A 211 -1.53 3.93 3.68
CA PRO A 211 -1.67 2.51 3.41
C PRO A 211 -0.60 2.00 2.43
N PRO A 212 0.04 0.84 2.70
CA PRO A 212 1.02 0.24 1.79
C PRO A 212 0.48 -0.07 0.39
N SER A 213 -0.82 -0.37 0.28
CA SER A 213 -1.50 -0.57 -1.00
C SER A 213 -1.57 0.71 -1.84
N TRP A 214 -1.68 1.89 -1.20
CA TRP A 214 -1.62 3.17 -1.91
C TRP A 214 -0.22 3.38 -2.46
N LEU A 215 0.82 3.16 -1.64
CA LEU A 215 2.20 3.24 -2.11
C LEU A 215 2.47 2.26 -3.27
N ALA A 216 1.92 1.04 -3.21
CA ALA A 216 2.03 0.05 -4.29
C ALA A 216 1.45 0.60 -5.61
N LEU A 217 0.23 1.14 -5.57
CA LEU A 217 -0.43 1.70 -6.75
C LEU A 217 0.26 2.96 -7.26
N GLY A 218 0.76 3.82 -6.36
CA GLY A 218 1.58 4.96 -6.73
C GLY A 218 2.87 4.54 -7.43
N TRP A 219 3.54 3.51 -6.93
CA TRP A 219 4.75 2.99 -7.58
C TRP A 219 4.44 2.34 -8.93
N LEU A 220 3.34 1.59 -9.03
CA LEU A 220 2.87 1.05 -10.31
C LEU A 220 2.58 2.15 -11.34
N SER A 221 1.99 3.27 -10.90
CA SER A 221 1.75 4.43 -11.75
C SER A 221 3.03 5.14 -12.19
N SER A 222 4.14 5.00 -11.46
CA SER A 222 5.44 5.56 -11.87
C SER A 222 6.18 4.69 -12.88
N LEU A 223 5.99 3.36 -12.84
CA LEU A 223 6.68 2.41 -13.72
C LEU A 223 6.59 2.75 -15.22
N ARG A 224 5.40 3.18 -15.68
CA ARG A 224 5.19 3.54 -17.10
C ARG A 224 5.90 4.83 -17.47
N LEU A 225 5.81 5.84 -16.62
CA LEU A 225 6.41 7.15 -16.84
C LEU A 225 7.94 7.09 -16.75
N ASP A 226 8.47 6.14 -15.99
CA ASP A 226 9.90 5.90 -15.83
C ASP A 226 10.49 5.13 -17.03
N ALA A 227 9.67 4.29 -17.69
CA ALA A 227 10.04 3.65 -18.96
C ALA A 227 10.25 4.67 -20.11
N ASP A 228 9.57 5.81 -20.04
CA ASP A 228 9.71 6.94 -20.98
C ASP A 228 10.82 7.95 -20.58
N GLY A 229 11.64 7.63 -19.55
CA GLY A 229 12.90 8.32 -19.27
C GLY A 229 12.96 9.21 -18.02
N GLY A 230 11.98 9.16 -17.12
CA GLY A 230 11.88 10.09 -15.99
C GLY A 230 12.68 9.77 -14.73
N PHE A 231 12.82 8.49 -14.35
CA PHE A 231 13.45 8.13 -13.08
C PHE A 231 13.95 6.68 -13.11
N LYS A 232 15.23 6.46 -12.78
CA LYS A 232 15.76 5.12 -12.51
C LYS A 232 16.08 5.07 -11.02
N PRO A 233 15.30 4.34 -10.20
CA PRO A 233 15.77 4.01 -8.86
C PRO A 233 17.12 3.28 -9.02
N LYS A 234 18.10 3.67 -8.19
CA LYS A 234 19.46 3.12 -8.25
C LYS A 234 19.49 1.61 -8.07
#